data_AF-A0A6G8IHK8-F1
#
_entry.id   AF-A0A6G8IHK8-F1
#
_cell.length_a   1.000
_cell.length_b   1.000
_cell.length_c   1.000
_cell.angle_alpha   90.00
_cell.angle_beta   90.00
_cell.angle_gamma   90.00
#
_symmetry.space_group_name_H-M   'P 1'
#
loop_
_entity.id
_entity.type
_entity.pdbx_description
1 polymer ?
#
loop_
_entity_poly.entity_id
_entity_poly.type
_entity_poly.pdbx_seq_one_letter_code
_entity_poly.pdbx_strand_id
1 'polypeptide(L)'
;MKAALLPIAFALTAGAAFAEGPLQGNEVFNFQSQLTRAEVQAQVAPAYKADVIARGEASPSQAQATVVASGLSRAQVQAEAAEAYRLGLVAQGEILPVPTAAQNEQIRLAGQRAVQGNAVVQAPAATSVN
;
A
#
# COMPACT_ATOMS: atom_id res chain seq x y z
N MET A 1 -74.66 1.19 7.11
CA MET A 1 -73.81 0.16 6.47
C MET A 1 -72.38 0.66 6.53
N LYS A 2 -71.50 -0.03 7.26
CA LYS A 2 -70.10 0.41 7.47
C LYS A 2 -69.23 -0.27 6.43
N ALA A 3 -68.76 0.49 5.45
CA ALA A 3 -67.83 0.01 4.44
C ALA A 3 -66.44 -0.12 5.08
N ALA A 4 -65.92 -1.34 5.16
CA ALA A 4 -64.53 -1.58 5.55
C ALA A 4 -63.64 -1.38 4.32
N LEU A 5 -62.82 -0.32 4.32
CA LEU A 5 -61.72 -0.18 3.37
C LEU A 5 -60.60 -1.16 3.76
N LEU A 6 -60.29 -2.12 2.89
CA LEU A 6 -59.08 -2.94 2.98
C LEU A 6 -57.91 -2.19 2.31
N PRO A 7 -56.75 -2.00 2.96
CA PRO A 7 -55.58 -1.50 2.27
C PRO A 7 -54.94 -2.64 1.47
N ILE A 8 -54.93 -2.52 0.14
CA ILE A 8 -54.16 -3.40 -0.75
C ILE A 8 -52.72 -2.89 -0.76
N ALA A 9 -51.81 -3.62 -0.11
CA ALA A 9 -50.38 -3.35 -0.20
C ALA A 9 -49.81 -3.98 -1.47
N PHE A 10 -49.36 -3.15 -2.42
CA PHE A 10 -48.57 -3.61 -3.57
C PHE A 10 -47.12 -3.79 -3.12
N ALA A 11 -46.70 -5.04 -2.91
CA ALA A 11 -45.28 -5.37 -2.73
C ALA A 11 -44.60 -5.38 -4.11
N LEU A 12 -43.89 -4.30 -4.43
CA LEU A 12 -42.94 -4.27 -5.55
C LEU A 12 -41.73 -5.15 -5.18
N THR A 13 -41.83 -6.45 -5.41
CA THR A 13 -40.66 -7.34 -5.33
C THR A 13 -39.82 -7.12 -6.58
N ALA A 14 -38.88 -6.17 -6.50
CA ALA A 14 -37.78 -6.08 -7.46
C ALA A 14 -37.08 -7.45 -7.48
N GLY A 15 -37.06 -8.09 -8.65
CA GLY A 15 -36.54 -9.44 -8.83
C GLY A 15 -35.09 -9.52 -8.41
N ALA A 16 -34.84 -10.24 -7.32
CA ALA A 16 -33.53 -10.78 -7.01
C ALA A 16 -33.27 -11.96 -7.96
N ALA A 17 -32.86 -11.68 -9.20
CA ALA A 17 -32.26 -12.68 -10.07
C ALA A 17 -30.82 -12.90 -9.59
N PHE A 18 -30.65 -13.59 -8.47
CA PHE A 18 -29.34 -14.15 -8.14
C PHE A 18 -29.13 -15.37 -9.02
N ALA A 19 -27.97 -15.39 -9.68
CA ALA A 19 -27.51 -16.52 -10.47
C ALA A 19 -27.37 -17.75 -9.54
N GLU A 20 -28.41 -18.57 -9.50
CA GLU A 20 -28.43 -19.84 -8.78
C GLU A 20 -27.63 -20.87 -9.59
N GLY A 21 -26.32 -20.84 -9.42
CA GLY A 21 -25.39 -21.81 -9.95
C GLY A 21 -24.19 -21.92 -9.01
N PRO A 22 -23.59 -23.11 -8.85
CA PRO A 22 -22.43 -23.27 -7.97
C PRO A 22 -21.29 -22.36 -8.46
N LEU A 23 -20.86 -21.42 -7.62
CA LEU A 23 -19.66 -20.61 -7.84
C LEU A 23 -18.41 -21.50 -7.72
N GLN A 24 -18.14 -22.30 -8.75
CA GLN A 24 -16.92 -23.08 -8.85
C GLN A 24 -15.75 -22.09 -8.99
N GLY A 25 -14.90 -22.02 -7.95
CA GLY A 25 -13.75 -21.10 -7.89
C GLY A 25 -13.87 -19.93 -6.90
N ASN A 26 -15.00 -19.80 -6.17
CA ASN A 26 -15.15 -18.81 -5.10
C ASN A 26 -15.07 -19.46 -3.71
N GLU A 27 -14.08 -20.32 -3.50
CA GLU A 27 -13.65 -20.62 -2.13
C GLU A 27 -13.03 -19.34 -1.59
N VAL A 28 -13.83 -18.54 -0.89
CA VAL A 28 -13.30 -17.47 -0.06
C VAL A 28 -12.33 -18.15 0.88
N PHE A 29 -11.02 -17.98 0.64
CA PHE A 29 -9.98 -18.40 1.57
C PHE A 29 -10.22 -17.62 2.87
N ASN A 30 -11.04 -18.19 3.75
CA ASN A 30 -11.35 -17.65 5.06
C ASN A 30 -10.19 -18.02 5.98
N PHE A 31 -9.01 -17.45 5.69
CA PHE A 31 -7.87 -17.55 6.58
C PHE A 31 -8.10 -16.61 7.76
N GLN A 32 -8.42 -17.18 8.91
CA GLN A 32 -8.44 -16.46 10.18
C GLN A 32 -7.10 -16.66 10.86
N SER A 33 -6.31 -15.59 10.95
CA SER A 33 -5.05 -15.61 11.69
C SER A 33 -5.32 -15.94 13.16
N GLN A 34 -4.61 -16.92 13.71
CA GLN A 34 -4.62 -17.18 15.16
C GLN A 34 -3.72 -16.20 15.93
N LEU A 35 -2.94 -15.39 15.22
CA LEU A 35 -2.02 -14.40 15.78
C LEU A 35 -2.66 -13.02 15.83
N THR A 36 -2.35 -12.28 16.90
CA THR A 36 -2.62 -10.86 17.01
C THR A 36 -1.79 -10.06 16.01
N ARG A 37 -2.21 -8.81 15.73
CA ARG A 37 -1.46 -7.91 14.86
C ARG A 37 -0.02 -7.66 15.35
N ALA A 38 0.18 -7.56 16.66
CA ALA A 38 1.50 -7.33 17.24
C ALA A 38 2.43 -8.53 17.02
N GLU A 39 1.92 -9.75 17.21
CA GLU A 39 2.66 -10.99 16.97
C GLU A 39 3.02 -11.16 15.49
N VAL A 40 2.09 -10.86 14.58
CA VAL A 40 2.36 -10.87 13.15
C VAL A 40 3.49 -9.88 12.81
N GLN A 41 3.44 -8.64 13.32
CA GLN A 41 4.49 -7.65 13.07
C GLN A 41 5.84 -8.08 13.63
N ALA A 42 5.85 -8.67 14.83
CA ALA A 42 7.05 -9.18 15.47
C ALA A 42 7.69 -10.35 14.70
N GLN A 43 6.89 -11.17 14.00
CA GLN A 43 7.40 -12.27 13.16
C GLN A 43 7.82 -11.79 11.77
N VAL A 44 7.06 -10.88 11.17
CA VAL A 44 7.33 -10.39 9.81
C VAL A 44 8.61 -9.56 9.77
N ALA A 45 8.89 -8.71 10.77
CA ALA A 45 10.08 -7.86 10.77
C ALA A 45 11.42 -8.65 10.67
N PRO A 46 11.68 -9.69 11.48
CA PRO A 46 12.88 -10.51 11.33
C PRO A 46 12.87 -11.37 10.06
N ALA A 47 11.72 -11.94 9.68
CA ALA A 47 11.60 -12.74 8.45
C ALA A 47 11.86 -11.89 7.18
N TYR A 48 11.42 -10.64 7.17
CA TYR A 48 11.71 -9.67 6.11
C TYR A 48 13.21 -9.35 6.03
N LYS A 49 13.88 -9.18 7.18
CA LYS A 49 15.34 -8.96 7.24
C LYS A 49 16.13 -10.20 6.79
N ALA A 50 15.63 -11.39 7.08
CA ALA A 50 16.25 -12.64 6.70
C ALA A 50 16.00 -13.05 5.23
N ASP A 51 15.29 -12.23 4.46
CA ASP A 51 14.93 -12.50 3.06
C ASP A 51 14.21 -13.84 2.84
N VAL A 52 13.40 -14.27 3.81
CA VAL A 52 12.63 -15.53 3.73
C VAL A 52 11.18 -15.30 3.28
N ILE A 53 10.81 -14.05 2.95
CA ILE A 53 9.49 -13.68 2.45
C ILE A 53 9.61 -13.29 0.98
N ALA A 54 8.79 -13.92 0.13
CA ALA A 54 8.71 -13.59 -1.29
C ALA A 54 8.32 -12.13 -1.53
N ARG A 55 8.87 -11.53 -2.60
CA ARG A 55 8.64 -10.12 -2.95
C ARG A 55 8.26 -9.99 -4.41
N GLY A 56 6.98 -9.72 -4.66
CA GLY A 56 6.45 -9.71 -6.02
C GLY A 56 6.69 -11.08 -6.68
N GLU A 57 7.22 -11.07 -7.90
CA GLU A 57 7.56 -12.30 -8.65
C GLU A 57 8.86 -12.97 -8.16
N ALA A 58 9.60 -12.33 -7.24
CA ALA A 58 10.84 -12.87 -6.71
C ALA A 58 10.56 -13.83 -5.54
N SER A 59 10.73 -15.12 -5.79
CA SER A 59 10.64 -16.15 -4.76
C SER A 59 12.00 -16.30 -4.04
N PRO A 60 12.05 -16.45 -2.70
CA PRO A 60 13.29 -16.67 -1.96
C PRO A 60 14.03 -17.95 -2.39
N SER A 61 13.31 -18.91 -2.98
CA SER A 61 13.88 -20.16 -3.52
C SER A 61 14.59 -19.98 -4.87
N GLN A 62 14.43 -18.85 -5.54
CA GLN A 62 15.16 -18.53 -6.75
C GLN A 62 16.51 -17.93 -6.33
N ALA A 63 17.60 -18.66 -6.56
CA ALA A 63 18.98 -18.25 -6.24
C ALA A 63 19.45 -16.93 -6.89
N GLN A 64 18.58 -16.25 -7.66
CA GLN A 64 18.80 -14.96 -8.30
C GLN A 64 17.68 -13.94 -8.01
N ALA A 65 16.84 -14.16 -7.00
CA ALA A 65 16.08 -13.07 -6.39
C ALA A 65 17.07 -12.18 -5.62
N THR A 66 18.01 -11.53 -6.32
CA THR A 66 18.72 -10.38 -5.77
C THR A 66 17.67 -9.32 -5.60
N VAL A 67 17.04 -9.36 -4.44
CA VAL A 67 16.29 -8.25 -3.91
C VAL A 67 17.22 -7.07 -4.01
N VAL A 68 16.92 -6.16 -4.93
CA VAL A 68 17.55 -4.85 -4.96
C VAL A 68 17.01 -4.13 -3.73
N ALA A 69 17.64 -4.37 -2.59
CA ALA A 69 17.36 -3.64 -1.37
C ALA A 69 17.76 -2.19 -1.65
N SER A 70 16.78 -1.32 -1.83
CA SER A 70 17.04 0.09 -1.99
C SER A 70 17.79 0.59 -0.76
N GLY A 71 18.95 1.23 -0.97
CA GLY A 71 19.72 1.88 0.09
C GLY A 71 19.05 3.14 0.65
N LEU A 72 17.87 3.51 0.13
CA LEU A 72 17.17 4.75 0.49
C LEU A 72 16.21 4.52 1.66
N SER A 73 16.13 5.51 2.56
CA SER A 73 15.13 5.49 3.64
C SER A 73 13.71 5.64 3.08
N ARG A 74 12.69 5.21 3.84
CA ARG A 74 11.28 5.40 3.45
C ARG A 74 10.92 6.87 3.22
N ALA A 75 11.42 7.77 4.07
CA ALA A 75 11.20 9.21 3.94
C ALA A 75 11.83 9.75 2.65
N GLN A 76 13.04 9.29 2.32
CA GLN A 76 13.71 9.66 1.08
C GLN A 76 12.92 9.19 -0.15
N VAL A 77 12.50 7.93 -0.18
CA VAL A 77 11.71 7.36 -1.30
C VAL A 77 10.39 8.13 -1.50
N GLN A 78 9.69 8.46 -0.41
CA GLN A 78 8.43 9.22 -0.51
C GLN A 78 8.64 10.62 -1.08
N ALA A 79 9.71 11.31 -0.66
CA ALA A 79 10.03 12.64 -1.18
C ALA A 79 10.45 12.60 -2.65
N GLU A 80 11.26 11.61 -3.05
CA GLU A 80 11.63 11.40 -4.46
C GLU A 80 10.38 11.10 -5.31
N ALA A 81 9.49 10.22 -4.83
CA ALA A 81 8.25 9.88 -5.53
C ALA A 81 7.30 11.07 -5.66
N ALA A 82 7.16 11.90 -4.62
CA ALA A 82 6.34 13.10 -4.67
C ALA A 82 6.87 14.13 -5.67
N GLU A 83 8.19 14.30 -5.75
CA GLU A 83 8.81 15.20 -6.72
C GLU A 83 8.67 14.68 -8.15
N ALA A 84 8.84 13.37 -8.37
CA ALA A 84 8.60 12.74 -9.66
C ALA A 84 7.14 12.93 -10.11
N TYR A 85 6.17 12.80 -9.18
CA TYR A 85 4.76 13.07 -9.45
C TYR A 85 4.53 14.54 -9.85
N ARG A 86 5.10 15.49 -9.11
CA ARG A 86 5.01 16.93 -9.39
C ARG A 86 5.56 17.29 -10.79
N LEU A 87 6.60 16.57 -11.22
CA LEU A 87 7.24 16.75 -12.53
C LEU A 87 6.52 16.01 -13.67
N GLY A 88 5.45 15.25 -13.39
CA GLY A 88 4.75 14.45 -14.40
C GLY A 88 5.56 13.26 -14.91
N LEU A 89 6.49 12.75 -14.09
CA LEU A 89 7.43 11.67 -14.44
C LEU A 89 6.96 10.30 -13.95
N VAL A 90 5.75 10.21 -13.42
CA VAL A 90 5.14 8.93 -13.04
C VAL A 90 4.44 8.35 -14.26
N ALA A 91 4.75 7.09 -14.57
CA ALA A 91 4.13 6.38 -15.68
C ALA A 91 2.59 6.36 -15.57
N GLN A 92 1.92 6.55 -16.71
CA GLN A 92 0.47 6.48 -16.82
C GLN A 92 0.09 5.66 -18.07
N GLY A 93 -0.52 4.50 -17.87
CA GLY A 93 -0.81 3.56 -18.97
C GLY A 93 0.48 3.11 -19.67
N GLU A 94 0.51 3.17 -21.00
CA GLU A 94 1.71 2.87 -21.80
C GLU A 94 2.71 4.04 -21.88
N ILE A 95 2.40 5.21 -21.29
CA ILE A 95 3.26 6.38 -21.35
C ILE A 95 4.33 6.26 -20.26
N LEU A 96 5.58 6.05 -20.71
CA LEU A 96 6.77 6.00 -19.87
C LEU A 96 7.61 7.27 -20.06
N PRO A 97 7.38 8.32 -19.26
CA PRO A 97 8.15 9.55 -19.37
C PRO A 97 9.63 9.31 -19.03
N VAL A 98 10.53 9.81 -19.87
CA VAL A 98 11.98 9.73 -19.65
C VAL A 98 12.46 11.03 -19.00
N PRO A 99 12.96 11.01 -17.77
CA PRO A 99 13.44 12.22 -17.11
C PRO A 99 14.73 12.74 -17.75
N THR A 100 14.83 14.06 -17.88
CA THR A 100 16.10 14.74 -18.18
C THR A 100 17.05 14.65 -16.99
N ALA A 101 18.35 14.88 -17.23
CA ALA A 101 19.36 14.90 -16.16
C ALA A 101 19.03 15.91 -15.05
N ALA A 102 18.53 17.10 -15.41
CA ALA A 102 18.13 18.12 -14.45
C ALA A 102 16.92 17.68 -13.59
N GLN A 103 15.95 16.98 -14.18
CA GLN A 103 14.80 16.46 -13.45
C GLN A 103 15.19 15.32 -12.50
N ASN A 104 16.07 14.42 -12.93
CA ASN A 104 16.63 13.38 -12.05
C ASN A 104 17.35 14.00 -10.84
N GLU A 105 18.10 15.07 -11.07
CA GLU A 105 18.78 15.79 -10.01
C GLU A 105 17.79 16.45 -9.02
N GLN A 106 16.70 17.05 -9.52
CA GLN A 106 15.64 17.61 -8.68
C GLN A 106 14.98 16.55 -7.78
N ILE A 107 14.68 15.38 -8.34
CA ILE A 107 14.14 14.24 -7.59
C ILE A 107 15.11 13.83 -6.49
N ARG A 108 16.38 13.58 -6.84
CA ARG A 108 17.43 13.19 -5.90
C ARG A 108 17.59 14.20 -4.75
N LEU A 109 17.58 15.50 -5.05
CA LEU A 109 17.67 16.57 -4.06
C LEU A 109 16.44 16.65 -3.15
N ALA A 110 15.23 16.35 -3.65
CA ALA A 110 14.03 16.25 -2.81
C ALA A 110 14.18 15.13 -1.77
N GLY A 111 14.68 13.98 -2.19
CA GLY A 111 15.02 12.86 -1.30
C GLY A 111 16.00 13.26 -0.19
N GLN A 112 17.10 13.92 -0.56
CA GLN A 112 18.12 14.33 0.41
C GLN A 112 17.61 15.37 1.41
N ARG A 113 16.79 16.34 0.96
CA ARG A 113 16.18 17.34 1.84
C ARG A 113 15.27 16.70 2.89
N ALA A 114 14.54 15.65 2.54
CA ALA A 114 13.65 14.95 3.48
C ALA A 114 14.42 14.27 4.62
N VAL A 115 15.59 13.68 4.33
CA VAL A 115 16.43 13.05 5.36
C VAL A 115 17.14 14.10 6.22
N GLN A 116 17.61 15.20 5.62
CA GLN A 116 18.23 16.30 6.36
C GLN A 116 17.22 17.05 7.24
N GLY A 117 16.00 17.28 6.74
CA GLY A 117 14.91 17.87 7.53
C GLY A 117 14.53 17.03 8.75
N ASN A 118 14.49 15.70 8.60
CA ASN A 118 14.28 14.80 9.73
C ASN A 118 15.43 14.83 10.75
N ALA A 119 16.68 15.02 10.30
CA ALA A 119 17.82 15.15 11.21
C ALA A 119 17.77 16.42 12.07
N VAL A 120 17.23 17.53 11.53
CA VAL A 120 17.05 18.78 12.28
C VAL A 120 15.95 18.66 13.33
N VAL A 121 14.89 17.88 13.06
CA VAL A 121 13.79 17.62 14.01
C VAL A 121 14.20 16.64 15.13
N GLN A 122 15.23 15.80 14.90
CA GLN A 122 15.72 14.82 15.88
C GLN A 122 16.89 15.31 16.74
N ALA A 123 17.34 16.55 16.59
CA ALA A 123 18.34 17.11 17.51
C ALA A 123 17.74 17.13 18.94
N PRO A 124 18.42 16.54 19.95
CA PRO A 124 17.92 16.56 21.31
C PRO A 124 17.83 18.02 21.76
N ALA A 125 16.66 18.41 22.27
CA ALA A 125 16.50 19.64 23.02
C ALA A 125 17.52 19.60 24.16
N ALA A 126 18.64 20.30 23.98
CA ALA A 126 19.61 20.51 25.03
C ALA A 126 18.85 21.16 26.19
N THR A 127 18.62 20.37 27.23
CA THR A 127 17.98 20.84 28.45
C THR A 127 18.99 21.77 29.10
N SER A 128 18.86 23.07 28.80
CA SER A 128 19.60 24.13 29.47
C SER A 128 19.06 24.23 30.89
N VAL A 129 19.66 23.49 31.81
CA VAL A 129 19.58 23.76 33.25
C VAL A 129 20.73 24.69 33.61
N ASN A 130 20.39 25.96 33.85
CA ASN A 130 21.10 26.85 34.77
C ASN A 130 20.06 27.38 35.75
#